data_AF-A0AAU9T9W6-F1
#
_entry.id   AF-A0AAU9T9W6-F1
#
_cell.length_a   1.000
_cell.length_b   1.000
_cell.length_c   1.000
_cell.angle_alpha   90.00
_cell.angle_beta   90.00
_cell.angle_gamma   90.00
#
_symmetry.space_group_name_H-M   'P 1'
#
loop_
_entity.id
_entity.type
_entity.pdbx_description
1 polymer ?
#
loop_
_entity_poly.entity_id
_entity_poly.type
_entity_poly.pdbx_seq_one_letter_code
_entity_poly.pdbx_strand_id
1 'polypeptide(L)'
;MGLGPLIELSGLDGPRCTGLPSQAVVADAIRDGNWWLHRSRSRNPINSLVCQCLPDPHPIATAEEDDAYLWKIGSNGVPRGFFSASATWKHLHPTSSVVPWFKTNSKALVHLLGCSP
;
A
#
# COMPACT_ATOMS: atom_id res chain seq x y z
N MET A 1 -4.02 -3.92 -14.14
CA MET A 1 -2.62 -4.12 -13.70
C MET A 1 -2.14 -2.78 -13.17
N GLY A 2 -1.74 -2.71 -11.89
CA GLY A 2 -1.26 -1.46 -11.30
C GLY A 2 0.21 -1.26 -11.67
N LEU A 3 0.57 -0.07 -12.11
CA LEU A 3 1.95 0.30 -12.52
C LEU A 3 2.89 0.50 -11.32
N GLY A 4 2.51 0.04 -10.13
CA GLY A 4 3.22 0.31 -8.88
C GLY A 4 2.92 1.70 -8.31
N PRO A 5 3.62 2.09 -7.23
CA PRO A 5 3.56 3.43 -6.66
C PRO A 5 3.93 4.50 -7.70
N LEU A 6 3.14 5.58 -7.76
CA LEU A 6 3.36 6.67 -8.73
C LEU A 6 4.75 7.31 -8.61
N ILE A 7 5.35 7.28 -7.41
CA ILE A 7 6.71 7.77 -7.16
C ILE A 7 7.78 6.94 -7.89
N GLU A 8 7.55 5.64 -8.11
CA GLU A 8 8.45 4.79 -8.89
C GLU A 8 8.38 5.11 -10.39
N LEU A 9 7.24 5.64 -10.85
CA LEU A 9 7.01 6.01 -12.25
C LEU A 9 7.47 7.42 -12.59
N SER A 10 7.21 8.37 -11.69
CA SER A 10 7.47 9.80 -11.92
C SER A 10 8.80 10.27 -11.33
N GLY A 11 9.39 9.49 -10.43
CA GLY A 11 10.63 9.83 -9.72
C GLY A 11 10.53 11.12 -8.91
N LEU A 12 11.67 11.66 -8.51
CA LEU A 12 11.77 12.92 -7.76
C LEU A 12 11.27 14.13 -8.57
N ASP A 13 11.23 14.01 -9.89
CA ASP A 13 10.73 15.03 -10.81
C ASP A 13 9.20 15.13 -10.85
N GLY A 14 8.48 14.17 -10.24
CA GLY A 14 7.02 14.11 -10.24
C GLY A 14 6.35 15.44 -9.85
N PRO A 15 6.60 16.00 -8.66
CA PRO A 15 6.00 17.27 -8.21
C PRO A 15 6.30 18.42 -9.18
N ARG A 16 7.56 18.52 -9.63
CA ARG A 16 7.98 19.53 -10.61
C ARG A 16 7.21 19.36 -11.93
N CYS A 17 7.05 18.15 -12.44
CA CYS A 17 6.36 17.91 -13.71
C CYS A 17 4.84 18.15 -13.63
N THR A 18 4.21 17.81 -12.51
CA THR A 18 2.77 18.01 -12.27
C THR A 18 2.43 19.45 -11.89
N GLY A 19 3.43 20.24 -11.48
CA GLY A 19 3.23 21.62 -11.01
C GLY A 19 2.71 21.69 -9.58
N LEU A 20 2.79 20.59 -8.83
CA LEU A 20 2.42 20.53 -7.42
C LEU A 20 3.64 20.86 -6.53
N PRO A 21 3.47 21.64 -5.45
CA PRO A 21 4.53 21.82 -4.47
C PRO A 21 4.89 20.49 -3.79
N SER A 22 6.13 20.37 -3.28
CA SER A 22 6.62 19.15 -2.61
C SER A 22 5.79 18.72 -1.40
N GLN A 23 5.10 19.67 -0.77
CA GLN A 23 4.24 19.48 0.39
C GLN A 23 2.74 19.51 0.06
N ALA A 24 2.36 19.40 -1.22
CA ALA A 24 0.96 19.33 -1.61
C ALA A 24 0.28 18.09 -1.01
N VAL A 25 -0.95 18.25 -0.53
CA VAL A 25 -1.81 17.12 -0.16
C VAL A 25 -2.71 16.71 -1.33
N VAL A 26 -3.38 15.56 -1.24
CA VAL A 26 -4.28 15.08 -2.30
C VAL A 26 -5.39 16.08 -2.60
N ALA A 27 -5.92 16.75 -1.56
CA ALA A 27 -6.95 17.78 -1.72
C ALA A 27 -6.48 18.99 -2.55
N ASP A 28 -5.21 19.39 -2.46
CA ASP A 28 -4.65 20.50 -3.27
C ASP A 28 -4.60 20.16 -4.77
N ALA A 29 -4.57 18.86 -5.09
CA ALA A 29 -4.55 18.37 -6.46
C ALA A 29 -5.95 18.15 -7.05
N ILE A 30 -7.03 18.44 -6.31
CA ILE A 30 -8.41 18.29 -6.76
C ILE A 30 -9.10 19.65 -6.78
N ARG A 31 -9.74 19.99 -7.90
CA ARG A 31 -10.55 21.20 -8.05
C ARG A 31 -11.84 20.88 -8.80
N ASP A 32 -12.96 21.34 -8.28
CA ASP A 32 -14.29 21.12 -8.86
C ASP A 32 -14.54 19.62 -9.19
N GLY A 33 -14.12 18.73 -8.29
CA GLY A 33 -14.26 17.28 -8.45
C GLY A 33 -13.39 16.64 -9.54
N ASN A 34 -12.35 17.34 -10.03
CA ASN A 34 -11.45 16.85 -11.06
C ASN A 34 -9.98 16.99 -10.63
N TRP A 35 -9.11 16.11 -11.12
CA TRP A 35 -7.66 16.26 -10.94
C TRP A 35 -7.17 17.55 -11.60
N TRP A 36 -6.68 18.46 -10.79
CA TRP A 36 -6.13 19.75 -11.19
C TRP A 36 -4.61 19.73 -11.11
N LEU A 37 -3.99 18.96 -12.00
CA LEU A 37 -2.54 18.99 -12.15
C LEU A 37 -2.17 20.19 -13.03
N HIS A 38 -1.57 21.21 -12.41
CA HIS A 38 -1.09 22.45 -13.01
C HIS A 38 -0.03 22.18 -14.10
N ARG A 39 -0.47 21.65 -15.25
CA ARG A 39 0.19 21.55 -16.58
C ARG A 39 -0.38 20.40 -17.43
N SER A 40 -1.69 20.12 -17.38
CA SER A 40 -2.37 19.21 -18.33
C SER A 40 -2.06 19.52 -19.81
N ARG A 41 -1.66 20.77 -20.14
CA ARG A 41 -1.24 21.19 -21.49
C ARG A 41 0.27 21.04 -21.79
N SER A 42 1.09 20.62 -20.83
CA SER A 42 2.51 20.35 -21.11
C SER A 42 2.63 19.04 -21.87
N ARG A 43 3.44 19.00 -22.93
CA ARG A 43 3.75 17.76 -23.67
C ARG A 43 4.71 16.85 -22.89
N ASN A 44 4.77 16.98 -21.57
CA ASN A 44 5.65 16.17 -20.74
C ASN A 44 5.03 14.77 -20.58
N PRO A 45 5.70 13.70 -21.04
CA PRO A 45 5.18 12.34 -20.96
C PRO A 45 4.92 11.88 -19.52
N ILE A 46 5.67 12.39 -18.53
CA ILE A 46 5.47 12.08 -17.11
C ILE A 46 4.12 12.62 -16.63
N ASN A 47 3.72 13.84 -17.06
CA ASN A 47 2.45 14.42 -16.67
C ASN A 47 1.27 13.62 -17.26
N SER A 48 1.37 13.24 -18.54
CA SER A 48 0.38 12.38 -19.19
C SER A 48 0.26 11.01 -18.51
N LEU A 49 1.40 10.40 -18.16
CA LEU A 49 1.43 9.12 -17.43
C LEU A 49 0.75 9.25 -16.07
N VAL A 50 1.10 10.28 -15.31
CA VAL A 50 0.50 10.54 -14.00
C VAL A 50 -1.02 10.71 -14.12
N CYS A 51 -1.49 11.56 -15.02
CA CYS A 51 -2.93 11.76 -15.26
C CYS A 51 -3.67 10.45 -15.57
N GLN A 52 -3.05 9.55 -16.35
CA GLN A 52 -3.65 8.25 -16.71
C GLN A 52 -3.63 7.22 -15.58
N CYS A 53 -2.73 7.38 -14.60
CA CYS A 53 -2.61 6.46 -13.47
C CYS A 53 -3.53 6.81 -12.31
N LEU A 54 -4.07 8.04 -12.27
CA LEU A 54 -4.89 8.49 -11.15
C LEU A 54 -6.30 7.89 -11.23
N PRO A 55 -6.88 7.48 -10.07
CA PRO A 55 -8.25 6.97 -10.02
C PRO A 55 -9.25 8.11 -10.26
N ASP A 56 -10.55 7.78 -10.34
CA ASP A 56 -11.60 8.80 -10.30
C ASP A 56 -11.48 9.65 -9.02
N PRO A 57 -11.34 10.98 -9.12
CA PRO A 57 -11.24 11.85 -7.96
C PRO A 57 -12.57 12.05 -7.22
N HIS A 58 -13.71 11.74 -7.84
CA HIS A 58 -15.03 12.04 -7.26
C HIS A 58 -15.26 11.39 -5.88
N PRO A 59 -14.97 10.09 -5.66
CA PRO A 59 -15.13 9.47 -4.34
C PRO A 59 -14.18 10.02 -3.28
N ILE A 60 -13.03 10.58 -3.68
CA ILE A 60 -12.07 11.21 -2.77
C ILE A 60 -12.57 12.60 -2.38
N ALA A 61 -13.10 13.36 -3.34
CA ALA A 61 -13.59 14.72 -3.14
C ALA A 61 -14.87 14.79 -2.29
N THR A 62 -15.69 13.74 -2.31
CA THR A 62 -16.96 13.65 -1.58
C THR A 62 -16.88 12.79 -0.32
N ALA A 63 -15.70 12.25 0.01
CA ALA A 63 -15.51 11.49 1.23
C ALA A 63 -15.74 12.39 2.46
N GLU A 64 -16.62 11.95 3.36
CA GLU A 64 -16.84 12.61 4.65
C GLU A 64 -15.84 12.16 5.72
N GLU A 65 -15.13 11.06 5.46
CA GLU A 65 -14.16 10.44 6.37
C GLU A 65 -12.75 11.04 6.17
N ASP A 66 -12.04 11.22 7.26
CA ASP A 66 -10.64 11.66 7.25
C ASP A 66 -9.68 10.57 6.74
N ASP A 67 -8.52 10.99 6.24
CA ASP A 67 -7.43 10.08 5.84
C ASP A 67 -6.98 9.20 7.01
N ALA A 68 -7.02 7.87 6.81
CA ALA A 68 -6.61 6.90 7.82
C ALA A 68 -5.37 6.08 7.40
N TYR A 69 -4.44 5.92 8.34
CA TYR A 69 -3.28 5.03 8.14
C TYR A 69 -3.66 3.58 8.47
N LEU A 70 -3.44 2.68 7.51
CA LEU A 70 -3.68 1.23 7.67
C LEU A 70 -2.39 0.43 7.59
N TRP A 71 -2.35 -0.68 8.33
CA TRP A 71 -1.26 -1.64 8.34
C TRP A 71 -1.49 -2.73 7.29
N LYS A 72 -0.61 -2.81 6.30
CA LYS A 72 -0.62 -3.86 5.27
C LYS A 72 0.61 -4.75 5.41
N ILE A 73 0.40 -6.06 5.43
CA ILE A 73 1.49 -7.06 5.53
C ILE A 73 1.64 -7.74 4.18
N GLY A 74 2.79 -7.51 3.53
CA GLY A 74 3.08 -8.00 2.19
C GLY A 74 2.28 -7.31 1.08
N SER A 75 2.62 -7.62 -0.17
CA SER A 75 1.98 -7.02 -1.35
C SER A 75 0.50 -7.40 -1.50
N ASN A 76 0.13 -8.61 -1.09
CA ASN A 76 -1.22 -9.17 -1.26
C ASN A 76 -2.07 -9.15 0.03
N GLY A 77 -1.56 -8.60 1.14
CA GLY A 77 -2.31 -8.53 2.40
C GLY A 77 -3.46 -7.53 2.34
N VAL A 78 -4.55 -7.83 3.05
CA VAL A 78 -5.64 -6.87 3.28
C VAL A 78 -5.16 -5.83 4.31
N PRO A 79 -5.27 -4.52 4.03
CA PRO A 79 -4.95 -3.47 5.01
C PRO A 79 -5.83 -3.57 6.26
N ARG A 80 -5.27 -3.34 7.45
CA ARG A 80 -5.96 -3.42 8.75
C ARG A 80 -5.73 -2.18 9.57
N GLY A 81 -6.71 -1.80 10.40
CA GLY A 81 -6.59 -0.66 11.32
C GLY A 81 -5.65 -0.89 12.50
N PHE A 82 -5.07 -2.09 12.66
CA PHE A 82 -4.18 -2.42 13.76
C PHE A 82 -2.94 -3.19 13.31
N PHE A 83 -1.84 -3.00 14.04
CA PHE A 83 -0.61 -3.73 13.85
C PHE A 83 -0.70 -5.14 14.45
N SER A 84 -0.17 -6.14 13.74
CA SER A 84 -0.10 -7.52 14.22
C SER A 84 1.34 -8.00 14.20
N ALA A 85 2.00 -7.99 15.36
CA ALA A 85 3.39 -8.43 15.49
C ALA A 85 3.60 -9.87 15.00
N SER A 86 2.67 -10.78 15.33
CA SER A 86 2.75 -12.18 14.93
C SER A 86 2.61 -12.39 13.42
N ALA A 87 1.69 -11.68 12.77
CA ALA A 87 1.53 -11.75 11.32
C ALA A 87 2.72 -11.12 10.60
N THR A 88 3.23 -9.99 11.10
CA THR A 88 4.43 -9.33 10.55
C THR A 88 5.64 -10.25 10.67
N TRP A 89 5.83 -10.89 11.84
CA TRP A 89 6.92 -11.83 12.06
C TRP A 89 6.88 -13.00 11.09
N LYS A 90 5.72 -13.64 10.92
CA LYS A 90 5.54 -14.76 9.97
C LYS A 90 5.80 -14.36 8.52
N HIS A 91 5.46 -13.13 8.16
CA HIS A 91 5.70 -12.63 6.80
C HIS A 91 7.19 -12.34 6.54
N LEU A 92 7.89 -11.75 7.52
CA LEU A 92 9.32 -11.48 7.43
C LEU A 92 10.17 -12.75 7.51
N HIS A 93 9.67 -13.78 8.19
CA HIS A 93 10.37 -15.05 8.42
C HIS A 93 9.54 -16.21 7.85
N PRO A 94 9.47 -16.37 6.52
CA PRO A 94 8.76 -17.47 5.91
C PRO A 94 9.35 -18.80 6.39
N THR A 95 8.50 -19.74 6.77
CA THR A 95 8.93 -21.06 7.22
C THR A 95 9.72 -21.74 6.10
N SER A 96 10.95 -22.17 6.41
CA SER A 96 11.74 -22.97 5.49
C SER A 96 11.02 -24.27 5.15
N SER A 97 11.33 -24.85 3.98
CA SER A 97 10.83 -26.16 3.62
C SER A 97 11.22 -27.19 4.67
N VAL A 98 10.33 -28.15 4.95
CA VAL A 98 10.61 -29.24 5.88
C VAL A 98 11.73 -30.07 5.27
N VAL A 99 12.89 -30.04 5.92
CA VAL A 99 14.05 -30.83 5.51
C VAL A 99 13.92 -32.27 6.01
N PRO A 100 14.36 -33.30 5.25
CA PRO A 100 14.09 -34.71 5.57
C PRO A 100 14.64 -35.19 6.92
N TRP A 101 15.69 -34.53 7.41
CA TRP A 101 16.32 -34.84 8.70
C TRP A 101 15.65 -34.10 9.88
N PHE A 102 14.73 -33.17 9.60
CA PHE A 102 13.96 -32.49 10.64
C PHE A 102 12.83 -33.40 11.12
N LYS A 103 13.12 -34.13 12.21
CA LYS A 103 12.10 -34.94 12.89
C LYS A 103 11.13 -34.02 13.63
N THR A 104 9.91 -33.87 13.10
CA THR A 104 8.78 -33.41 13.91
C THR A 104 8.50 -34.47 14.96
N ASN A 105 9.01 -34.28 16.18
CA ASN A 105 8.67 -35.14 17.31
C ASN A 105 7.19 -34.94 17.66
N SER A 106 6.32 -35.75 17.05
CA SER A 106 4.87 -35.82 17.27
C SER A 106 4.48 -36.24 18.70
N LYS A 107 5.43 -36.40 19.62
CA LYS A 107 5.17 -36.61 21.06
C LYS A 107 5.03 -35.32 21.87
N ALA A 108 5.39 -34.15 21.34
CA ALA A 108 5.36 -32.90 22.12
C ALA A 108 4.00 -32.16 22.09
N LEU A 109 3.13 -32.43 21.10
CA LEU A 109 1.83 -31.74 20.99
C LEU A 109 0.71 -32.40 21.81
N VAL A 110 0.88 -33.64 22.27
CA VAL A 110 -0.13 -34.32 23.10
C VAL A 110 -0.07 -33.86 24.58
N HIS A 111 1.03 -33.25 25.02
CA HIS A 111 1.20 -32.85 26.43
C HIS A 111 0.86 -31.37 26.72
N LEU A 112 0.59 -30.53 25.71
CA LEU A 112 0.25 -29.11 25.89
C LEU A 112 -1.22 -28.77 25.67
N LEU A 113 -2.06 -29.73 25.26
CA LEU A 113 -3.53 -29.57 25.17
C LEU A 113 -4.30 -30.48 26.14
N GLY A 114 -3.61 -31.17 27.05
CA GLY A 114 -4.21 -32.01 28.09
C GLY A 114 -4.31 -31.30 29.44
N CYS A 115 -5.03 -30.19 29.52
CA CYS A 115 -5.59 -29.71 30.79
C CYS A 115 -7.11 -29.89 30.74
N SER A 116 -7.58 -30.94 31.42
CA SER A 116 -8.81 -30.98 32.23
C SER A 116 -8.92 -32.36 32.90
N PRO A 117 -9.59 -32.49 34.06
CA PRO A 117 -10.58 -31.58 34.65
C PRO A 117 -10.06 -30.65 35.75
#